data_AF-A0A941JKV5-F1
#
_entry.id   AF-A0A941JKV5-F1
#
_cell.length_a   1.000
_cell.length_b   1.000
_cell.length_c   1.000
_cell.angle_alpha   90.00
_cell.angle_beta   90.00
_cell.angle_gamma   90.00
#
_symmetry.space_group_name_H-M   'P 1'
#
loop_
_entity.id
_entity.type
_entity.pdbx_description
1 polymer ?
#
loop_
_entity_poly.entity_id
_entity_poly.type
_entity_poly.pdbx_seq_one_letter_code
_entity_poly.pdbx_strand_id
1 'polypeptide(L)' 'MASITVNLPDEQFQKLEKLAKESCISPEDLLRGSIEEWLSDPKKEFTQAVSYVLEKNAELYRRLR' A
#
# COMPACT_ATOMS: atom_id res chain seq x y z
N MET A 1 -19.95 11.90 4.23
CA MET A 1 -19.32 11.24 3.07
C MET A 1 -18.82 12.34 2.15
N ALA A 2 -17.55 12.29 1.74
CA ALA A 2 -16.97 13.25 0.80
C ALA A 2 -16.67 12.51 -0.51
N SER A 3 -16.92 13.16 -1.65
CA SER A 3 -16.60 12.62 -2.97
C SER A 3 -15.48 13.42 -3.61
N ILE A 4 -14.60 12.72 -4.32
CA ILE A 4 -13.51 13.32 -5.10
C ILE A 4 -13.68 12.81 -6.53
N THR A 5 -13.79 13.73 -7.49
CA THR A 5 -13.79 13.39 -8.92
C THR A 5 -12.36 13.50 -9.44
N VAL A 6 -11.86 12.41 -10.02
CA VAL A 6 -10.51 12.34 -10.59
C VAL A 6 -10.64 12.08 -12.08
N ASN A 7 -10.07 12.96 -12.91
CA ASN A 7 -9.95 12.71 -14.33
C ASN A 7 -8.77 11.77 -14.59
N LEU A 8 -9.05 10.61 -15.18
CA LEU A 8 -8.05 9.64 -15.59
C LEU A 8 -8.00 9.61 -17.13
N PRO A 9 -6.81 9.46 -17.74
CA PRO A 9 -6.72 9.11 -19.15
C PRO A 9 -7.44 7.79 -19.44
N ASP A 10 -8.09 7.67 -20.60
CA ASP A 10 -8.90 6.50 -20.96
C ASP A 10 -8.12 5.18 -20.84
N GLU A 11 -6.86 5.16 -21.24
CA GLU A 11 -6.00 3.97 -21.12
C GLU A 11 -5.79 3.51 -19.68
N GLN A 12 -5.72 4.45 -18.73
CA GLN A 12 -5.55 4.14 -17.31
C GLN A 12 -6.87 3.68 -16.70
N PHE A 13 -7.99 4.27 -17.13
CA PHE A 13 -9.31 3.84 -16.72
C PHE A 13 -9.60 2.40 -17.20
N GLN A 14 -9.27 2.07 -18.45
CA GLN A 14 -9.43 0.70 -18.96
C GLN A 14 -8.61 -0.33 -18.19
N LYS A 15 -7.38 0.01 -17.78
CA LYS A 15 -6.56 -0.86 -16.92
C LYS A 15 -7.20 -1.09 -15.55
N LEU A 16 -7.76 -0.03 -14.97
CA LEU A 16 -8.48 -0.11 -13.69
C LEU A 16 -9.71 -1.00 -13.80
N GLU A 17 -10.53 -0.82 -14.84
CA GLU A 17 -11.71 -1.66 -15.09
C GLU A 17 -11.33 -3.13 -15.27
N LYS A 18 -10.22 -3.41 -15.95
CA LYS A 18 -9.72 -4.78 -16.12
C LYS A 18 -9.34 -5.41 -14.79
N LEU A 19 -8.59 -4.70 -13.95
CA LEU A 19 -8.18 -5.18 -12.61
C LEU A 19 -9.40 -5.40 -11.69
N ALA A 20 -10.37 -4.49 -11.74
CA ALA A 20 -11.62 -4.60 -10.99
C ALA A 20 -12.43 -5.82 -11.43
N LYS A 21 -12.50 -6.07 -12.74
CA LYS A 21 -13.16 -7.24 -13.32
C LYS A 21 -12.46 -8.55 -12.95
N GLU A 22 -11.14 -8.59 -12.97
CA GLU A 22 -10.34 -9.75 -12.52
C GLU A 22 -10.57 -10.06 -11.03
N SER A 23 -10.80 -9.02 -10.23
CA SER A 23 -11.07 -9.13 -8.79
C SER A 23 -12.56 -9.24 -8.45
N CYS A 24 -13.46 -9.28 -9.44
CA CYS A 24 -14.93 -9.29 -9.27
C CYS A 24 -15.49 -8.17 -8.36
N ILE A 25 -14.86 -6.99 -8.37
CA ILE A 25 -15.30 -5.82 -7.59
C ILE A 25 -15.51 -4.61 -8.50
N SER A 26 -16.16 -3.57 -7.99
CA SER A 26 -16.31 -2.31 -8.75
C SER A 26 -14.96 -1.57 -8.82
N PRO A 27 -14.72 -0.78 -9.89
CA PRO A 27 -13.55 0.10 -9.95
C PRO A 27 -13.48 1.07 -8.77
N GLU A 28 -14.65 1.51 -8.27
CA GLU A 28 -14.74 2.42 -7.12
C GLU A 28 -14.33 1.73 -5.80
N ASP A 29 -14.74 0.47 -5.59
CA ASP A 29 -14.35 -0.29 -4.39
C ASP A 29 -12.86 -0.65 -4.43
N LEU A 30 -12.32 -0.98 -5.62
CA LEU A 30 -10.89 -1.22 -5.80
C LEU A 30 -10.05 0.03 -5.50
N LEU A 31 -10.47 1.20 -6.03
CA LEU A 31 -9.85 2.48 -5.74
C LEU A 31 -9.95 2.84 -4.26
N ARG A 32 -11.12 2.62 -3.64
CA ARG A 32 -11.33 2.89 -2.21
C ARG A 32 -10.39 2.06 -1.35
N GLY A 33 -10.32 0.75 -1.58
CA GLY A 33 -9.40 -0.12 -0.84
C GLY A 33 -7.94 0.27 -1.01
N SER A 34 -7.55 0.64 -2.24
CA SER A 34 -6.19 1.12 -2.54
C SER A 34 -5.85 2.44 -1.84
N ILE A 35 -6.82 3.37 -1.77
CA ILE A 35 -6.67 4.64 -1.05
C ILE A 35 -6.64 4.39 0.46
N GLU A 36 -7.48 3.52 0.97
CA GLU A 36 -7.49 3.13 2.40
C GLU A 36 -6.17 2.47 2.79
N GLU A 37 -5.62 1.58 1.96
CA GLU A 37 -4.28 0.98 2.16
C GLU A 37 -3.16 2.01 2.05
N TRP A 38 -3.27 2.97 1.14
CA TRP A 38 -2.29 4.05 1.02
C TRP A 38 -2.34 5.01 2.23
N LEU A 39 -3.53 5.32 2.73
CA LEU A 39 -3.76 6.17 3.89
C LEU A 39 -3.48 5.47 5.22
N SER A 40 -3.53 4.14 5.27
CA SER A 40 -3.24 3.37 6.48
C SER A 40 -1.75 3.29 6.82
N ASP A 41 -0.87 3.85 5.96
CA ASP A 41 0.58 3.96 6.14
C ASP A 41 1.26 2.66 6.66
N PRO A 42 1.13 1.53 5.95
CA PRO A 42 1.84 0.29 6.30
C PRO A 42 3.37 0.44 6.12
N LYS A 43 3.83 1.48 5.41
CA LYS A 43 5.26 1.77 5.23
C LYS A 43 5.92 2.21 6.52
N LYS A 44 5.23 2.92 7.42
CA LYS A 44 5.77 3.20 8.77
C LYS A 44 6.00 1.92 9.56
N GLU A 45 5.03 1.03 9.61
CA GLU A 45 5.13 -0.21 10.39
C GLU A 45 6.21 -1.14 9.83
N PHE A 46 6.25 -1.33 8.50
CA PHE A 46 7.29 -2.13 7.86
C PHE A 46 8.69 -1.53 8.06
N THR A 47 8.85 -0.22 7.87
CA THR A 47 10.14 0.46 8.06
C THR A 47 10.61 0.39 9.52
N GLN A 48 9.69 0.50 10.48
CA GLN A 48 9.99 0.36 11.91
C GLN A 48 10.42 -1.08 12.25
N ALA A 49 9.72 -2.10 11.76
CA ALA A 49 10.08 -3.49 11.99
C ALA A 49 11.47 -3.84 11.41
N VAL A 50 11.77 -3.38 10.19
CA VAL A 50 13.09 -3.57 9.57
C VAL A 50 14.18 -2.87 10.37
N SER A 51 13.94 -1.63 10.81
CA SER A 51 14.90 -0.87 11.63
C SER A 51 15.18 -1.59 12.97
N TYR A 52 14.13 -2.11 13.61
CA TYR A 52 14.24 -2.85 14.86
C TYR A 52 15.06 -4.15 14.72
N VAL A 53 14.82 -4.93 13.67
CA VAL A 53 15.58 -6.17 13.41
C VAL A 53 17.06 -5.87 13.12
N LEU A 54 17.34 -4.82 12.33
CA LEU A 54 18.71 -4.41 12.03
C LEU A 54 19.46 -3.93 13.29
N GLU A 55 18.80 -3.15 14.14
CA GLU A 55 19.38 -2.69 15.41
C GLU A 55 19.67 -3.87 16.35
N LYS A 56 18.73 -4.80 16.50
CA LYS A 56 18.92 -6.00 17.34
C LYS A 56 20.03 -6.90 16.83
N ASN A 57 20.16 -7.07 15.52
CA ASN A 57 21.26 -7.84 14.93
C ASN A 57 22.61 -7.14 15.15
N ALA A 58 22.69 -5.82 14.95
CA ALA A 58 23.90 -5.07 15.21
C ALA A 58 24.33 -5.16 16.69
N GLU A 59 23.36 -5.14 17.62
CA GLU A 59 23.59 -5.33 19.05
C GLU A 59 24.09 -6.75 19.37
N LEU A 60 23.51 -7.79 18.76
CA LEU A 60 23.96 -9.17 18.91
C LEU A 60 25.39 -9.37 18.41
N TYR A 61 25.73 -8.85 17.23
CA TYR A 61 27.08 -8.94 16.69
C TYR A 61 28.11 -8.20 17.56
N ARG A 62 27.74 -7.10 18.22
CA ARG A 62 28.63 -6.42 19.19
C ARG A 62 28.89 -7.25 20.44
N ARG A 63 27.92 -8.05 20.90
CA ARG A 63 28.04 -8.87 22.12
C ARG A 63 28.79 -10.18 21.89
N LEU A 64 28.90 -10.61 20.63
CA LEU A 64 29.62 -11.82 20.21
C LEU A 64 31.11 -11.57 19.92
N ARG A 65 31.61 -10.34 20.13
CA ARG A 65 33.01 -9.94 20.00
C ARG A 65 33.58 -9.58 21.37
#